data_AF-A0A0K8PSF2-F1
#
_entry.id   AF-A0A0K8PSF2-F1
#
_cell.length_a   1.000
_cell.length_b   1.000
_cell.length_c   1.000
_cell.angle_alpha   90.00
_cell.angle_beta   90.00
_cell.angle_gamma   90.00
#
_symmetry.space_group_name_H-M   'P 1'
#
loop_
_entity.id
_entity.type
_entity.pdbx_description
1 polymer ?
#
loop_
_entity_poly.entity_id
_entity_poly.type
_entity_poly.pdbx_seq_one_letter_code
_entity_poly.pdbx_strand_id
1 'polypeptide(L)'
;MQADERTALIGWLDLQRQILRWKCDGLSEADAHRSVIPTSPAMTMAGLISHMRWVEHTWLEVLFLGGDKTQNPSFDETDEDANWRTDGIPLKQLLAEYEAQCHPK
;
A
#
# COMPACT_ATOMS: atom_id res chain seq x y z
N MET A 1 15.91 19.29 -20.12
CA MET A 1 17.01 18.74 -19.28
C MET A 1 16.53 17.39 -18.77
N GLN A 2 17.27 16.31 -19.01
CA GLN A 2 16.90 14.95 -18.59
C GLN A 2 17.49 14.69 -17.21
N ALA A 3 16.68 14.21 -16.26
CA ALA A 3 17.17 13.79 -14.95
C ALA A 3 18.02 12.51 -15.10
N ASP A 4 18.96 12.27 -14.19
CA ASP A 4 19.62 10.97 -14.10
C ASP A 4 18.62 9.87 -13.70
N GLU A 5 18.97 8.62 -13.96
CA GLU A 5 18.10 7.46 -13.75
C GLU A 5 17.57 7.37 -12.31
N ARG A 6 18.44 7.58 -11.32
CA ARG A 6 18.06 7.52 -9.90
C ARG A 6 17.03 8.60 -9.57
N THR A 7 17.30 9.84 -9.98
CA THR A 7 16.36 10.95 -9.77
C THR A 7 15.02 10.68 -10.46
N ALA A 8 15.03 10.13 -11.67
CA ALA A 8 13.81 9.79 -12.40
C ALA A 8 12.99 8.69 -11.70
N LEU A 9 13.63 7.61 -11.25
CA LEU A 9 12.95 6.49 -10.59
C LEU A 9 12.37 6.89 -9.22
N ILE A 10 13.10 7.66 -8.42
CA ILE A 10 12.61 8.15 -7.12
C ILE A 10 11.44 9.11 -7.35
N GLY A 11 11.57 10.05 -8.30
CA GLY A 11 10.47 10.97 -8.63
C GLY A 11 9.21 10.24 -9.11
N TRP A 12 9.37 9.16 -9.88
CA TRP A 12 8.24 8.33 -10.32
C TRP A 12 7.59 7.59 -9.15
N LEU A 13 8.38 6.99 -8.26
CA LEU A 13 7.88 6.33 -7.06
C LEU A 13 7.08 7.30 -6.18
N ASP A 14 7.61 8.49 -5.93
CA ASP A 14 6.94 9.52 -5.12
C ASP A 14 5.63 10.00 -5.78
N LEU A 15 5.58 10.08 -7.11
CA LEU A 15 4.35 10.37 -7.83
C LEU A 15 3.30 9.26 -7.63
N GLN A 16 3.68 7.98 -7.75
CA GLN A 16 2.74 6.87 -7.54
C GLN A 16 2.18 6.86 -6.11
N ARG A 17 3.03 7.11 -5.10
CA ARG A 17 2.60 7.26 -3.69
C ARG A 17 1.60 8.40 -3.49
N GLN A 18 1.81 9.53 -4.17
CA GLN A 18 0.89 10.66 -4.13
C GLN A 18 -0.44 10.33 -4.81
N ILE A 19 -0.43 9.62 -5.94
CA ILE A 19 -1.64 9.23 -6.66
C ILE A 19 -2.54 8.36 -5.79
N LEU A 20 -1.98 7.41 -5.03
CA LEU A 20 -2.78 6.56 -4.13
C LEU A 20 -3.54 7.38 -3.08
N ARG A 21 -2.86 8.35 -2.45
CA ARG A 21 -3.49 9.28 -1.50
C ARG A 21 -4.57 10.11 -2.19
N TRP A 22 -4.25 10.71 -3.33
CA TRP A 22 -5.20 11.52 -4.09
C TRP A 22 -6.46 10.75 -4.52
N LYS A 23 -6.34 9.45 -4.85
CA LYS A 23 -7.50 8.61 -5.18
C LYS A 23 -8.39 8.30 -3.99
N CYS A 24 -7.92 8.51 -2.77
CA CYS A 24 -8.69 8.34 -1.55
C CYS A 24 -9.40 9.63 -1.10
N ASP A 25 -9.06 10.78 -1.66
CA ASP A 25 -9.61 12.07 -1.25
C ASP A 25 -11.13 12.13 -1.46
N GLY A 26 -11.84 12.48 -0.38
CA GLY A 26 -13.29 12.66 -0.39
C GLY A 26 -14.11 11.37 -0.36
N LEU A 27 -13.48 10.19 -0.26
CA LEU A 27 -14.21 8.93 -0.06
C LEU A 27 -14.85 8.88 1.33
N SER A 28 -16.09 8.38 1.37
CA SER A 28 -16.69 7.93 2.63
C SER A 28 -16.09 6.59 3.04
N GLU A 29 -16.15 6.23 4.32
CA GLU A 29 -15.74 4.89 4.78
C GLU A 29 -16.52 3.78 4.07
N ALA A 30 -17.82 4.00 3.79
CA ALA A 30 -18.63 3.05 3.05
C ALA A 30 -18.12 2.84 1.61
N ASP A 31 -17.71 3.91 0.92
CA ASP A 31 -17.12 3.81 -0.41
C ASP A 31 -15.71 3.22 -0.38
N ALA A 32 -14.92 3.56 0.64
CA ALA A 32 -13.55 3.07 0.81
C ALA A 32 -13.49 1.54 0.95
N HIS A 33 -14.46 0.96 1.67
CA HIS A 33 -14.57 -0.47 1.93
C HIS A 33 -15.51 -1.21 0.95
N ARG A 34 -16.09 -0.53 -0.04
CA ARG A 34 -16.93 -1.19 -1.05
C ARG A 34 -16.07 -1.81 -2.14
N SER A 35 -16.20 -3.13 -2.33
CA SER A 35 -15.64 -3.78 -3.53
C SER A 35 -16.45 -3.40 -4.76
N VAL A 36 -15.75 -3.09 -5.85
CA VAL A 36 -16.34 -2.78 -7.16
C VAL A 36 -16.14 -3.91 -8.17
N ILE A 37 -15.45 -4.99 -7.78
CA ILE A 37 -15.18 -6.16 -8.61
C ILE A 37 -15.79 -7.38 -7.89
N PRO A 38 -16.91 -7.95 -8.38
CA PRO A 38 -17.62 -9.02 -7.68
C PRO A 38 -16.78 -10.26 -7.36
N THR A 39 -15.79 -10.57 -8.21
CA THR A 39 -14.89 -11.71 -8.03
C THR A 39 -13.67 -11.41 -7.17
N SER A 40 -13.53 -10.17 -6.68
CA SER A 40 -12.39 -9.73 -5.86
C SER A 40 -12.91 -8.90 -4.67
N PRO A 41 -13.40 -9.55 -3.61
CA PRO A 41 -14.04 -8.87 -2.48
C PRO A 41 -13.06 -8.01 -1.67
N ALA A 42 -11.77 -8.37 -1.65
CA ALA A 42 -10.73 -7.61 -0.97
C ALA A 42 -10.25 -6.37 -1.77
N MET A 43 -10.52 -6.32 -3.08
CA MET A 43 -10.18 -5.20 -3.97
C MET A 43 -11.13 -4.01 -3.74
N THR A 44 -10.84 -3.30 -2.67
CA THR A 44 -11.48 -2.06 -2.23
C THR A 44 -10.42 -0.95 -2.19
N MET A 45 -10.81 0.32 -2.06
CA MET A 45 -9.81 1.39 -1.91
C MET A 45 -9.03 1.24 -0.60
N ALA A 46 -9.71 0.87 0.49
CA ALA A 46 -9.07 0.58 1.77
C ALA A 46 -8.10 -0.61 1.67
N GLY A 47 -8.55 -1.71 1.03
CA GLY A 47 -7.73 -2.91 0.80
C GLY A 47 -6.50 -2.61 -0.06
N LEU A 48 -6.64 -1.78 -1.09
CA LEU A 48 -5.51 -1.34 -1.91
C LEU A 48 -4.47 -0.57 -1.09
N ILE A 49 -4.89 0.32 -0.19
CA ILE A 49 -3.95 1.07 0.68
C ILE A 49 -3.24 0.12 1.66
N SER A 50 -3.96 -0.84 2.25
CA SER A 50 -3.34 -1.90 3.06
C SER A 50 -2.29 -2.68 2.26
N HIS A 51 -2.67 -3.14 1.08
CA HIS A 51 -1.78 -3.88 0.20
C HIS A 51 -0.53 -3.07 -0.15
N MET A 52 -0.69 -1.79 -0.52
CA MET A 52 0.43 -0.93 -0.91
C MET A 52 1.38 -0.60 0.25
N ARG A 53 0.89 -0.55 1.49
CA ARG A 53 1.75 -0.51 2.70
C ARG A 53 2.65 -1.75 2.73
N TRP A 54 2.08 -2.94 2.55
CA TRP A 54 2.86 -4.17 2.59
C TRP A 54 3.79 -4.33 1.38
N VAL A 55 3.44 -3.81 0.21
CA VAL A 55 4.33 -3.75 -0.95
C VAL A 55 5.57 -2.89 -0.67
N GLU A 56 5.40 -1.71 -0.06
CA GLU A 56 6.51 -0.85 0.37
C GLU A 56 7.44 -1.58 1.35
N HIS A 57 6.86 -2.22 2.36
CA HIS A 57 7.63 -3.02 3.32
C HIS A 57 8.38 -4.18 2.65
N THR A 58 7.73 -4.92 1.75
CA THR A 58 8.35 -6.04 1.02
C THR A 58 9.59 -5.59 0.25
N TRP A 59 9.47 -4.54 -0.56
CA TRP A 59 10.58 -4.12 -1.41
C TRP A 59 11.69 -3.42 -0.63
N LEU A 60 11.33 -2.42 0.18
CA LEU A 60 12.33 -1.54 0.79
C LEU A 60 12.93 -2.14 2.06
N GLU A 61 12.11 -2.72 2.93
CA GLU A 61 12.63 -3.25 4.20
C GLU A 61 13.11 -4.70 4.08
N VAL A 62 12.33 -5.58 3.45
CA VAL A 62 12.69 -7.00 3.39
C VAL A 62 13.73 -7.25 2.29
N LEU A 63 13.43 -6.92 1.04
CA LEU A 63 14.27 -7.31 -0.09
C LEU A 63 15.53 -6.46 -0.24
N PHE A 64 15.45 -5.14 -0.04
CA PHE A 64 16.61 -4.26 -0.18
C PHE A 64 17.45 -4.15 1.10
N LEU A 65 16.82 -4.10 2.28
CA LEU A 65 17.52 -3.91 3.56
C LEU A 65 17.74 -5.22 4.35
N GLY A 66 17.14 -6.35 3.93
CA GLY A 66 17.30 -7.64 4.60
C GLY A 66 16.54 -7.74 5.93
N GLY A 67 15.47 -6.96 6.09
CA GLY A 67 14.62 -6.91 7.29
C GLY A 67 13.76 -8.16 7.50
N ASP A 68 13.03 -8.16 8.60
CA ASP A 68 12.20 -9.30 9.02
C ASP A 68 10.95 -9.45 8.14
N LYS A 69 10.90 -10.53 7.36
CA LYS A 69 9.74 -10.85 6.51
C LYS A 69 8.51 -11.31 7.29
N THR A 70 8.67 -11.80 8.52
CA THR A 70 7.57 -12.41 9.29
C THR A 70 6.52 -11.39 9.74
N GLN A 71 6.87 -10.11 9.72
CA GLN A 71 5.94 -9.01 10.00
C GLN A 71 4.99 -8.71 8.84
N ASN A 72 5.30 -9.18 7.63
CA ASN A 72 4.56 -8.83 6.44
C ASN A 72 3.64 -9.98 6.00
N PRO A 73 2.31 -9.79 6.03
CA PRO A 73 1.32 -10.81 5.68
C PRO A 73 1.41 -11.27 4.21
N SER A 74 2.11 -10.54 3.34
CA SER A 74 2.35 -10.97 1.95
C SER A 74 3.19 -12.25 1.85
N PHE A 75 3.86 -12.66 2.93
CA PHE A 75 4.63 -13.91 2.99
C PHE A 75 3.88 -15.03 3.72
N ASP A 76 2.60 -14.82 4.09
CA ASP A 76 1.74 -15.89 4.59
C ASP A 76 1.24 -16.75 3.42
N GLU A 77 1.71 -17.99 3.34
CA GLU A 77 1.32 -18.93 2.28
C GLU A 77 -0.07 -19.54 2.50
N THR A 78 -0.70 -19.30 3.66
CA THR A 78 -2.02 -19.87 3.99
C THR A 78 -3.18 -18.96 3.56
N ASP A 79 -2.89 -17.71 3.22
CA ASP A 79 -3.89 -16.70 2.87
C ASP A 79 -3.30 -15.68 1.87
N GLU A 80 -3.55 -15.91 0.58
CA GLU A 80 -3.02 -15.06 -0.50
C GLU A 80 -3.48 -13.59 -0.41
N ASP A 81 -4.61 -13.33 0.24
CA ASP A 81 -5.20 -12.00 0.40
C ASP A 81 -4.89 -11.35 1.76
N ALA A 82 -4.02 -11.95 2.60
CA ALA A 82 -3.75 -11.46 3.96
C ALA A 82 -3.32 -9.99 3.98
N ASN A 83 -2.55 -9.54 3.00
CA ASN A 83 -2.09 -8.16 2.89
C ASN A 83 -3.17 -7.15 2.41
N TRP A 84 -4.31 -7.64 1.92
CA TRP A 84 -5.47 -6.81 1.53
C TRP A 84 -6.48 -6.63 2.67
N ARG A 85 -6.41 -7.46 3.71
CA ARG A 85 -7.39 -7.45 4.81
C ARG A 85 -7.25 -6.18 5.64
N THR A 86 -8.37 -5.47 5.78
CA THR A 86 -8.44 -4.22 6.53
C THR A 86 -9.11 -4.39 7.88
N ASP A 87 -9.85 -5.47 8.11
CA ASP A 87 -10.59 -5.74 9.34
C ASP A 87 -11.45 -4.57 9.86
N GLY A 88 -11.95 -3.74 8.94
CA GLY A 88 -12.74 -2.55 9.25
C GLY A 88 -11.93 -1.36 9.80
N ILE A 89 -10.59 -1.41 9.72
CA ILE A 89 -9.72 -0.27 10.04
C ILE A 89 -10.10 0.91 9.14
N PRO A 90 -10.38 2.09 9.72
CA PRO A 90 -10.78 3.27 8.94
C PRO A 90 -9.73 3.66 7.90
N LEU A 91 -10.18 4.13 6.74
CA LEU A 91 -9.31 4.54 5.63
C LEU A 91 -8.23 5.54 6.07
N LYS A 92 -8.58 6.48 6.96
CA LYS A 92 -7.63 7.44 7.51
C LYS A 92 -6.45 6.78 8.25
N GLN A 93 -6.69 5.71 8.99
CA GLN A 93 -5.64 4.99 9.70
C GLN A 93 -4.77 4.21 8.71
N LEU A 94 -5.36 3.52 7.74
CA LEU A 94 -4.62 2.81 6.70
C LEU A 94 -3.69 3.75 5.91
N LEU A 95 -4.17 4.96 5.58
CA LEU A 95 -3.35 6.00 4.94
C LEU A 95 -2.19 6.45 5.84
N ALA A 96 -2.41 6.65 7.14
CA ALA A 96 -1.36 7.04 8.06
C ALA A 96 -0.28 5.95 8.21
N GLU A 97 -0.68 4.68 8.25
CA GLU A 97 0.26 3.55 8.29
C GLU A 97 1.03 3.41 6.97
N TYR A 98 0.35 3.58 5.84
CA TYR A 98 0.99 3.61 4.51
C TYR A 98 2.00 4.76 4.40
N GLU A 99 1.65 5.96 4.86
CA GLU A 99 2.55 7.12 4.86
C GLU A 99 3.78 6.89 5.74
N ALA A 100 3.58 6.37 6.95
CA ALA A 100 4.68 6.01 7.84
C ALA A 100 5.62 4.98 7.21
N GLN A 101 5.07 4.02 6.47
CA GLN A 101 5.83 2.99 5.75
C GLN A 101 6.61 3.55 4.55
N CYS A 102 6.10 4.59 3.88
CA CYS A 102 6.78 5.25 2.76
C CYS A 102 7.97 6.11 3.19
N HIS A 103 8.08 6.46 4.47
CA HIS A 103 9.18 7.31 4.94
C HIS A 103 10.53 6.58 4.84
N PRO A 104 11.60 7.30 4.44
CA PRO A 104 12.95 6.75 4.39
C PRO A 104 13.35 6.11 5.73
N LYS A 105 14.05 4.97 5.63
CA LYS A 105 14.60 4.23 6.76
C LYS A 105 16.05 4.60 7.01
#